data_AF-A0A954S189-F1
#
_entry.id   AF-A0A954S189-F1
#
_cell.length_a   1.000
_cell.length_b   1.000
_cell.length_c   1.000
_cell.angle_alpha   90.00
_cell.angle_beta   90.00
_cell.angle_gamma   90.00
#
_symmetry.space_group_name_H-M   'P 1'
#
loop_
_entity.id
_entity.type
_entity.pdbx_description
1 polymer ?
#
loop_
_entity_poly.entity_id
_entity_poly.type
_entity_poly.pdbx_seq_one_letter_code
_entity_poly.pdbx_strand_id
1 'polypeptide(L)'
;MNRTHNHNHNRIAICLALLCWATGGKSEAADPVKLKVGGEGGAIVRTVANQTLIGFSNTRVFYPLAKQNAVVVVHLADKGKGFATSGKVHVFAKSATSDDLDKWINNQHSDALFADIPEPVATHVVPPDAIKTVSSKLLGQEKGGPEGVTYDKFLVEFVVSEAELTKTLQLAAFKDSATAFSKVSAE
;
A
#
# COMPACT_ATOMS: atom_id res chain seq x y z
N MET A 1 0.90 -28.38 88.68
CA MET A 1 2.30 -28.27 88.22
C MET A 1 2.36 -28.55 86.73
N ASN A 2 2.77 -27.53 85.96
CA ASN A 2 3.36 -27.48 84.61
C ASN A 2 2.83 -28.29 83.41
N ARG A 3 2.18 -27.53 82.49
CA ARG A 3 2.36 -27.40 81.02
C ARG A 3 3.36 -28.32 80.29
N THR A 4 2.94 -28.81 79.12
CA THR A 4 3.42 -28.47 77.73
C THR A 4 2.48 -29.11 76.68
N HIS A 5 1.68 -28.34 75.91
CA HIS A 5 1.82 -27.92 74.49
C HIS A 5 2.48 -28.90 73.48
N ASN A 6 1.71 -29.36 72.46
CA ASN A 6 1.89 -29.12 71.00
C ASN A 6 0.89 -29.99 70.20
N HIS A 7 -0.09 -29.45 69.46
CA HIS A 7 -0.12 -29.02 68.04
C HIS A 7 -0.54 -30.09 67.00
N ASN A 8 -1.39 -29.62 66.06
CA ASN A 8 -1.63 -30.10 64.70
C ASN A 8 -2.57 -31.32 64.51
N HIS A 9 -3.55 -31.34 63.58
CA HIS A 9 -3.89 -30.47 62.46
C HIS A 9 -5.38 -30.54 62.09
N ASN A 10 -5.81 -29.41 61.54
CA ASN A 10 -7.09 -29.01 61.00
C ASN A 10 -7.31 -29.56 59.57
N ARG A 11 -8.50 -30.05 59.21
CA ARG A 11 -8.99 -30.09 57.79
C ARG A 11 -10.52 -30.05 57.72
N ILE A 12 -11.07 -28.84 57.76
CA ILE A 12 -12.41 -28.52 57.27
C ILE A 12 -12.31 -28.33 55.75
N ALA A 13 -13.02 -29.14 54.98
CA ALA A 13 -13.13 -29.00 53.54
C ALA A 13 -14.15 -27.91 53.21
N ILE A 14 -13.66 -26.78 52.66
CA ILE A 14 -14.49 -25.73 52.06
C ILE A 14 -14.52 -26.01 50.55
N CYS A 15 -15.66 -26.46 50.04
CA CYS A 15 -15.94 -26.51 48.61
C CYS A 15 -16.13 -25.09 48.09
N LEU A 16 -15.10 -24.55 47.45
CA LEU A 16 -15.17 -23.30 46.70
C LEU A 16 -15.86 -23.58 45.35
N ALA A 17 -17.14 -23.22 45.24
CA ALA A 17 -17.83 -23.17 43.96
C ALA A 17 -17.33 -21.94 43.17
N LEU A 18 -16.36 -22.15 42.27
CA LEU A 18 -15.95 -21.16 41.30
C LEU A 18 -17.02 -21.04 40.21
N LEU A 19 -17.84 -20.00 40.34
CA LEU A 19 -18.79 -19.56 39.33
C LEU A 19 -17.99 -18.86 38.20
N CYS A 20 -17.55 -19.61 37.20
CA CYS A 20 -16.97 -19.03 35.99
C CYS A 20 -18.06 -18.31 35.19
N TRP A 21 -18.13 -16.98 35.31
CA TRP A 21 -18.81 -16.15 34.33
C TRP A 21 -17.94 -16.14 33.06
N ALA A 22 -18.34 -16.92 32.06
CA ALA A 22 -17.83 -16.76 30.72
C ALA A 22 -18.39 -15.45 30.15
N THR A 23 -17.65 -14.36 30.30
CA THR A 23 -17.87 -13.16 29.49
C THR A 23 -17.48 -13.51 28.06
N GLY A 24 -18.49 -13.91 27.28
CA GLY A 24 -18.41 -13.96 25.83
C GLY A 24 -18.21 -12.55 25.28
N GLY A 25 -16.97 -12.08 25.34
CA GLY A 25 -16.53 -10.91 24.58
C GLY A 25 -16.63 -11.26 23.10
N LYS A 26 -17.74 -10.90 22.47
CA LYS A 26 -17.74 -10.66 21.02
C LYS A 26 -16.62 -9.64 20.80
N SER A 27 -15.54 -10.07 20.16
CA SER A 27 -14.58 -9.16 19.56
C SER A 27 -15.36 -8.33 18.55
N GLU A 28 -15.77 -7.13 18.95
CA GLU A 28 -16.30 -6.13 18.05
C GLU A 28 -15.19 -5.85 17.05
N ALA A 29 -15.37 -6.30 15.81
CA ALA A 29 -14.39 -6.09 14.76
C ALA A 29 -14.28 -4.57 14.58
N ALA A 30 -13.12 -4.00 14.90
CA ALA A 30 -12.85 -2.61 14.64
C ALA A 30 -13.12 -2.31 13.16
N ASP A 31 -13.75 -1.17 12.88
CA ASP A 31 -14.03 -0.75 11.50
C ASP A 31 -12.74 -0.81 10.66
N PRO A 32 -12.82 -1.30 9.42
CA PRO A 32 -11.65 -1.43 8.57
C PRO A 32 -11.02 -0.06 8.30
N VAL A 33 -9.69 -0.01 8.36
CA VAL A 33 -8.92 1.20 8.02
C VAL A 33 -9.11 1.48 6.53
N LYS A 34 -9.64 2.66 6.20
CA LYS A 34 -9.91 3.05 4.81
C LYS A 34 -8.84 4.00 4.27
N LEU A 35 -8.02 3.50 3.36
CA LEU A 35 -6.96 4.23 2.68
C LEU A 35 -7.54 5.23 1.66
N LYS A 36 -7.42 6.53 1.94
CA LYS A 36 -7.87 7.60 1.04
C LYS A 36 -6.69 8.20 0.25
N VAL A 37 -6.74 8.09 -1.09
CA VAL A 37 -5.83 8.78 -2.01
C VAL A 37 -6.42 10.14 -2.36
N GLY A 38 -5.71 11.22 -2.02
CA GLY A 38 -6.25 12.58 -2.05
C GLY A 38 -7.16 12.84 -0.83
N GLY A 39 -6.97 13.98 -0.17
CA GLY A 39 -7.85 14.40 0.93
C GLY A 39 -9.20 14.89 0.41
N GLU A 40 -10.20 15.00 1.28
CA GLU A 40 -11.46 15.71 0.98
C GLU A 40 -11.12 17.17 0.61
N GLY A 41 -11.13 17.49 -0.69
CA GLY A 41 -10.79 18.81 -1.24
C GLY A 41 -9.30 19.10 -1.47
N GLY A 42 -8.40 18.13 -1.26
CA GLY A 42 -6.95 18.31 -1.42
C GLY A 42 -6.41 17.81 -2.78
N ALA A 43 -5.33 18.42 -3.26
CA ALA A 43 -4.59 17.91 -4.42
C ALA A 43 -4.00 16.52 -4.13
N ILE A 44 -4.04 15.62 -5.11
CA ILE A 44 -3.39 14.32 -5.03
C ILE A 44 -1.88 14.53 -5.09
N VAL A 45 -1.18 14.25 -3.99
CA VAL A 45 0.29 14.20 -3.95
C VAL A 45 0.73 12.85 -4.48
N ARG A 46 1.59 12.86 -5.51
CA ARG A 46 2.10 11.64 -6.13
C ARG A 46 3.47 11.83 -6.76
N THR A 47 4.20 10.73 -6.88
CA THR A 47 5.45 10.63 -7.66
C THR A 47 5.19 9.74 -8.87
N VAL A 48 5.59 10.18 -10.06
CA VAL A 48 5.49 9.39 -11.29
C VAL A 48 6.89 9.00 -11.73
N ALA A 49 7.14 7.70 -11.85
CA ALA A 49 8.39 7.16 -12.35
C ALA A 49 8.14 6.36 -13.64
N ASN A 50 8.72 6.84 -14.73
CA ASN A 50 8.57 6.27 -16.07
C ASN A 50 9.84 6.42 -16.91
N GLN A 51 10.97 6.68 -16.25
CA GLN A 51 12.28 6.88 -16.87
C GLN A 51 13.32 5.98 -16.22
N THR A 52 14.31 5.59 -17.03
CA THR A 52 15.51 4.84 -16.65
C THR A 52 16.69 5.42 -17.42
N LEU A 53 17.91 5.00 -17.09
CA LEU A 53 19.11 5.41 -17.82
C LEU A 53 19.04 5.07 -19.32
N ILE A 54 18.33 4.00 -19.69
CA ILE A 54 18.24 3.50 -21.07
C ILE A 54 17.00 4.00 -21.84
N GLY A 55 16.18 4.86 -21.23
CA GLY A 55 14.97 5.42 -21.85
C GLY A 55 13.73 5.29 -20.97
N PHE A 56 12.56 5.47 -21.59
CA PHE A 56 11.29 5.37 -20.86
C PHE A 56 10.94 3.92 -20.53
N SER A 57 10.29 3.74 -19.39
CA SER A 57 9.86 2.46 -18.85
C SER A 57 8.36 2.45 -18.56
N ASN A 58 7.84 1.29 -18.15
CA ASN A 58 6.48 1.20 -17.62
C ASN A 58 6.30 2.21 -16.49
N THR A 59 5.15 2.87 -16.49
CA THR A 59 4.90 3.96 -15.54
C THR A 59 4.45 3.42 -14.21
N ARG A 60 5.11 3.84 -13.13
CA ARG A 60 4.69 3.62 -11.75
C ARG A 60 4.29 4.95 -11.13
N VAL A 61 3.12 4.98 -10.53
CA VAL A 61 2.58 6.14 -9.82
C VAL A 61 2.49 5.79 -8.35
N PHE A 62 3.22 6.53 -7.53
CA PHE A 62 3.31 6.33 -6.09
C PHE A 62 2.49 7.39 -5.38
N TYR A 63 1.58 6.96 -4.50
CA TYR A 63 0.76 7.80 -3.66
C TYR A 63 1.15 7.60 -2.20
N PRO A 64 2.05 8.43 -1.64
CA PRO A 64 2.40 8.36 -0.24
C PRO A 64 1.22 8.80 0.63
N LEU A 65 0.79 7.93 1.53
CA LEU A 65 -0.26 8.18 2.51
C LEU A 65 0.38 8.24 3.90
N ALA A 66 1.22 9.26 4.14
CA ALA A 66 2.06 9.36 5.34
C ALA A 66 1.27 9.20 6.66
N LYS A 67 0.09 9.82 6.77
CA LYS A 67 -0.79 9.70 7.96
C LYS A 67 -1.34 8.29 8.21
N GLN A 68 -1.25 7.42 7.20
CA GLN A 68 -1.76 6.05 7.21
C GLN A 68 -0.62 5.02 7.07
N ASN A 69 0.64 5.47 7.13
CA ASN A 69 1.85 4.66 6.97
C ASN A 69 1.77 3.70 5.78
N ALA A 70 1.28 4.17 4.63
CA ALA A 70 1.08 3.34 3.46
C ALA A 70 1.50 4.07 2.18
N VAL A 71 1.86 3.29 1.15
CA VAL A 71 2.07 3.77 -0.21
C VAL A 71 1.20 2.96 -1.16
N VAL A 72 0.30 3.62 -1.89
CA VAL A 72 -0.43 2.99 -2.99
C VAL A 72 0.41 3.14 -4.25
N VAL A 73 0.58 2.06 -5.00
CA VAL A 73 1.35 2.02 -6.24
C VAL A 73 0.44 1.58 -7.37
N VAL A 74 0.29 2.42 -8.38
CA VAL A 74 -0.38 2.06 -9.64
C VAL A 74 0.68 1.86 -10.72
N HIS A 75 0.58 0.76 -11.44
CA HIS A 75 1.49 0.40 -12.52
C HIS A 75 0.74 0.37 -13.85
N LEU A 76 1.20 1.18 -14.80
CA LEU A 76 0.74 1.23 -16.18
C LEU A 76 1.80 0.54 -17.05
N ALA A 77 1.52 -0.69 -17.44
CA ALA A 77 2.38 -1.47 -18.30
C ALA A 77 2.02 -1.25 -19.77
N ASP A 78 3.03 -1.00 -20.60
CA ASP A 78 2.87 -0.96 -22.05
C ASP A 78 2.51 -2.36 -22.57
N LYS A 79 1.37 -2.45 -23.28
CA LYS A 79 0.94 -3.64 -24.02
C LYS A 79 0.63 -3.29 -25.49
N GLY A 80 1.43 -2.42 -26.09
CA GLY A 80 1.25 -1.92 -27.45
C GLY A 80 0.22 -0.79 -27.50
N LYS A 81 -0.96 -1.03 -28.07
CA LYS A 81 -1.98 0.04 -28.29
C LYS A 81 -2.81 0.40 -27.05
N GLY A 82 -2.44 -0.08 -25.86
CA GLY A 82 -3.13 0.20 -24.61
C GLY A 82 -2.26 -0.09 -23.38
N PHE A 83 -2.67 0.48 -22.25
CA PHE A 83 -1.95 0.33 -20.98
C PHE A 83 -2.70 -0.63 -20.07
N ALA A 84 -2.04 -1.71 -19.65
CA ALA A 84 -2.57 -2.58 -18.62
C ALA A 84 -2.32 -1.94 -17.25
N THR A 85 -3.37 -1.69 -16.49
CA THR A 85 -3.26 -1.12 -15.15
C THR A 85 -3.31 -2.21 -14.08
N SER A 86 -2.41 -2.14 -13.11
CA SER A 86 -2.40 -2.98 -11.91
C SER A 86 -2.01 -2.15 -10.68
N GLY A 87 -2.29 -2.66 -9.48
CA GLY A 87 -2.05 -1.90 -8.25
C GLY A 87 -1.53 -2.74 -7.09
N LYS A 88 -0.77 -2.11 -6.20
CA LYS A 88 -0.37 -2.65 -4.90
C LYS A 88 -0.51 -1.60 -3.82
N VAL A 89 -0.69 -2.04 -2.59
CA VAL A 89 -0.62 -1.22 -1.38
C VAL A 89 0.48 -1.79 -0.49
N HIS A 90 1.47 -0.96 -0.20
CA HIS A 90 2.55 -1.26 0.73
C HIS A 90 2.24 -0.59 2.07
N VAL A 91 2.15 -1.36 3.13
CA VAL A 91 1.91 -0.89 4.49
C VAL A 91 3.22 -0.96 5.26
N PHE A 92 3.55 0.11 5.98
CA PHE A 92 4.77 0.26 6.76
C PHE A 92 4.45 0.23 8.25
N ALA A 93 5.49 0.03 9.07
CA ALA A 93 5.36 0.13 10.51
C ALA A 93 4.85 1.53 10.91
N LYS A 94 4.12 1.63 12.05
CA LYS A 94 3.61 2.90 12.57
C LYS A 94 4.71 3.93 12.87
N SER A 95 5.95 3.46 13.07
CA SER A 95 7.13 4.30 13.29
C SER A 95 7.70 4.90 12.01
N ALA A 96 7.27 4.46 10.83
CA ALA A 96 7.76 5.00 9.56
C ALA A 96 7.31 6.46 9.39
N THR A 97 8.26 7.32 9.05
CA THR A 97 8.03 8.75 8.82
C THR A 97 7.67 9.03 7.36
N SER A 98 7.24 10.26 7.05
CA SER A 98 7.02 10.66 5.66
C SER A 98 8.31 10.60 4.83
N ASP A 99 9.43 11.03 5.42
CA ASP A 99 10.76 11.00 4.78
C ASP A 99 11.20 9.57 4.48
N ASP A 100 10.89 8.62 5.36
CA ASP A 100 11.14 7.20 5.11
C ASP A 100 10.36 6.68 3.89
N LEU A 101 9.08 7.06 3.76
CA LEU A 101 8.27 6.67 2.60
C LEU A 101 8.81 7.28 1.31
N ASP A 102 9.26 8.54 1.34
CA ASP A 102 9.81 9.22 0.17
C ASP A 102 11.15 8.59 -0.27
N LYS A 103 12.02 8.24 0.68
CA LYS A 103 13.24 7.48 0.41
C LYS A 103 12.95 6.08 -0.14
N TRP A 104 11.96 5.39 0.43
CA TRP A 104 11.52 4.09 -0.10
C TRP A 104 11.00 4.20 -1.52
N ILE A 105 10.16 5.20 -1.83
CA ILE A 105 9.67 5.48 -3.18
C ILE A 105 10.85 5.72 -4.13
N ASN A 106 11.82 6.55 -3.74
CA ASN A 106 13.01 6.81 -4.54
C ASN A 106 13.76 5.52 -4.89
N ASN A 107 13.99 4.65 -3.90
CA ASN A 107 14.65 3.37 -4.10
C ASN A 107 13.88 2.43 -5.05
N GLN A 108 12.56 2.61 -5.23
CA GLN A 108 11.80 1.78 -6.17
C GLN A 108 12.12 2.12 -7.63
N HIS A 109 12.57 3.34 -7.93
CA HIS A 109 12.75 3.81 -9.31
C HIS A 109 14.08 4.51 -9.57
N SER A 110 15.02 4.40 -8.65
CA SER A 110 16.38 4.95 -8.69
C SER A 110 17.39 3.84 -8.36
N ASP A 111 18.68 4.19 -8.31
CA ASP A 111 19.79 3.28 -7.99
C ASP A 111 19.89 2.92 -6.49
N ALA A 112 18.74 2.84 -5.80
CA ALA A 112 18.62 2.50 -4.38
C ALA A 112 19.58 3.28 -3.46
N LEU A 113 19.58 4.61 -3.58
CA LEU A 113 20.52 5.51 -2.89
C LEU A 113 20.45 5.47 -1.35
N PHE A 114 19.36 4.96 -0.77
CA PHE A 114 19.15 4.95 0.67
C PHE A 114 19.23 3.52 1.23
N ALA A 115 20.34 3.16 1.89
CA ALA A 115 20.58 1.79 2.36
C ALA A 115 19.70 1.40 3.58
N ASP A 116 19.48 2.33 4.51
CA ASP A 116 18.78 2.08 5.77
C ASP A 116 17.37 2.68 5.75
N ILE A 117 16.51 2.15 4.87
CA ILE A 117 15.09 2.53 4.80
C ILE A 117 14.20 1.41 5.34
N PRO A 118 13.04 1.73 5.95
CA PRO A 118 12.11 0.70 6.39
C PRO A 118 11.49 0.00 5.19
N GLU A 119 11.41 -1.32 5.27
CA GLU A 119 10.65 -2.13 4.32
C GLU A 119 9.15 -2.18 4.69
N PRO A 120 8.26 -2.44 3.71
CA PRO A 120 6.85 -2.66 3.99
C PRO A 120 6.68 -3.89 4.91
N VAL A 121 5.89 -3.74 5.98
CA VAL A 121 5.50 -4.85 6.86
C VAL A 121 4.42 -5.73 6.22
N ALA A 122 3.70 -5.19 5.24
CA ALA A 122 2.74 -5.94 4.42
C ALA A 122 2.65 -5.34 3.02
N THR A 123 2.34 -6.19 2.04
CA THR A 123 2.02 -5.78 0.68
C THR A 123 0.74 -6.49 0.24
N HIS A 124 -0.22 -5.71 -0.23
CA HIS A 124 -1.51 -6.20 -0.71
C HIS A 124 -1.66 -5.87 -2.19
N VAL A 125 -2.12 -6.83 -2.98
CA VAL A 125 -2.45 -6.60 -4.39
C VAL A 125 -3.84 -6.00 -4.46
N VAL A 126 -4.00 -4.94 -5.27
CA VAL A 126 -5.33 -4.40 -5.57
C VAL A 126 -6.05 -5.40 -6.49
N PRO A 127 -7.30 -5.81 -6.19
CA PRO A 127 -8.06 -6.72 -7.03
C PRO A 127 -8.08 -6.25 -8.51
N PRO A 128 -7.86 -7.13 -9.50
CA PRO A 128 -7.76 -6.73 -10.91
C PRO A 128 -9.02 -6.07 -11.46
N ASP A 129 -10.19 -6.41 -10.93
CA ASP A 129 -11.48 -5.82 -11.28
C ASP A 129 -11.71 -4.43 -10.64
N ALA A 130 -11.01 -4.14 -9.54
CA ALA A 130 -11.07 -2.85 -8.87
C ALA A 130 -10.20 -1.78 -9.54
N ILE A 131 -9.33 -2.13 -10.50
CA ILE A 131 -8.45 -1.16 -11.15
C ILE A 131 -8.49 -1.30 -12.67
N LYS A 132 -8.75 -0.19 -13.37
CA LYS A 132 -8.85 -0.21 -14.84
C LYS A 132 -8.39 1.08 -15.47
N THR A 133 -7.81 0.93 -16.65
CA THR A 133 -7.59 2.02 -17.60
C THR A 133 -8.94 2.47 -18.16
N VAL A 134 -9.20 3.77 -18.16
CA VAL A 134 -10.41 4.38 -18.72
C VAL A 134 -10.14 4.91 -20.12
N SER A 135 -9.02 5.59 -20.30
CA SER A 135 -8.65 6.19 -21.58
C SER A 135 -7.14 6.29 -21.73
N SER A 136 -6.66 6.31 -22.97
CA SER A 136 -5.28 6.62 -23.32
C SER A 136 -5.27 7.59 -24.49
N LYS A 137 -4.82 8.82 -24.25
CA LYS A 137 -4.75 9.88 -25.25
C LYS A 137 -3.31 10.10 -25.68
N LEU A 138 -3.02 9.93 -26.98
CA LEU A 138 -1.73 10.30 -27.54
C LEU A 138 -1.51 11.81 -27.40
N LEU A 139 -0.39 12.20 -26.80
CA LEU A 139 0.04 13.58 -26.60
C LEU A 139 1.11 14.03 -27.61
N GLY A 140 1.80 13.07 -28.22
CA GLY A 140 2.89 13.31 -29.15
C GLY A 140 3.98 12.25 -29.01
N GLN A 141 5.18 12.59 -29.45
CA GLN A 141 6.35 11.72 -29.40
C GLN A 141 7.47 12.36 -28.61
N GLU A 142 8.25 11.54 -27.92
CA GLU A 142 9.40 11.97 -27.11
C GLU A 142 10.58 11.02 -27.34
N LYS A 143 11.80 11.58 -27.37
CA LYS A 143 13.02 10.78 -27.47
C LYS A 143 13.54 10.44 -26.08
N GLY A 144 13.92 9.18 -25.86
CA GLY A 144 14.45 8.70 -24.59
C GLY A 144 15.71 7.85 -24.77
N GLY A 145 16.53 7.83 -23.71
CA GLY A 145 17.73 7.01 -23.62
C GLY A 145 18.91 7.52 -24.46
N PRO A 146 20.10 6.89 -24.33
CA PRO A 146 21.32 7.35 -24.99
C PRO A 146 21.25 7.30 -26.53
N GLU A 147 20.46 6.37 -27.08
CA GLU A 147 20.28 6.19 -28.53
C GLU A 147 19.19 7.11 -29.12
N GLY A 148 18.49 7.89 -28.29
CA GLY A 148 17.41 8.78 -28.75
C GLY A 148 16.22 8.04 -29.36
N VAL A 149 15.89 6.86 -28.81
CA VAL A 149 14.75 6.03 -29.23
C VAL A 149 13.46 6.86 -29.12
N THR A 150 12.60 6.77 -30.12
CA THR A 150 11.32 7.51 -30.14
C THR A 150 10.22 6.69 -29.45
N TYR A 151 9.47 7.36 -28.59
CA TYR A 151 8.34 6.82 -27.86
C TYR A 151 7.10 7.67 -28.13
N ASP A 152 5.96 7.02 -28.27
CA ASP A 152 4.66 7.69 -28.18
C ASP A 152 4.37 8.00 -26.71
N LYS A 153 4.03 9.25 -26.45
CA LYS A 153 3.68 9.77 -25.11
C LYS A 153 2.17 9.80 -24.96
N PHE A 154 1.65 9.18 -23.92
CA PHE A 154 0.21 9.11 -23.64
C PHE A 154 -0.13 9.75 -22.31
N LEU A 155 -1.28 10.43 -22.26
CA LEU A 155 -2.00 10.65 -21.01
C LEU A 155 -2.93 9.45 -20.79
N VAL A 156 -2.70 8.70 -19.73
CA VAL A 156 -3.49 7.52 -19.38
C VAL A 156 -4.34 7.86 -18.17
N GLU A 157 -5.65 7.82 -18.34
CA GLU A 157 -6.61 7.95 -17.25
C GLU A 157 -6.97 6.56 -16.72
N PHE A 158 -7.05 6.44 -15.41
CA PHE A 158 -7.45 5.19 -14.75
C PHE A 158 -8.34 5.48 -13.55
N VAL A 159 -9.09 4.46 -13.16
CA VAL A 159 -9.92 4.47 -11.96
C VAL A 159 -9.56 3.28 -11.09
N VAL A 160 -9.56 3.55 -9.79
CA VAL A 160 -9.54 2.53 -8.75
C VAL A 160 -10.88 2.61 -8.04
N SER A 161 -11.66 1.55 -8.12
CA SER A 161 -12.90 1.41 -7.37
C SER A 161 -12.58 1.08 -5.92
N GLU A 162 -13.56 1.25 -5.04
CA GLU A 162 -13.42 0.83 -3.66
C GLU A 162 -13.13 -0.67 -3.58
N ALA A 163 -12.13 -1.06 -2.80
CA ALA A 163 -11.66 -2.43 -2.74
C ALA A 163 -11.33 -2.85 -1.31
N GLU A 164 -11.81 -4.02 -0.91
CA GLU A 164 -11.34 -4.70 0.30
C GLU A 164 -9.99 -5.37 -0.01
N LEU A 165 -8.94 -4.97 0.71
CA LEU A 165 -7.61 -5.60 0.60
C LEU A 165 -7.46 -6.72 1.64
N THR A 166 -8.03 -6.49 2.82
CA THR A 166 -8.21 -7.45 3.91
C THR A 166 -9.48 -7.09 4.69
N LYS A 167 -9.90 -7.95 5.61
CA LYS A 167 -11.04 -7.66 6.53
C LYS A 167 -10.89 -6.37 7.33
N THR A 168 -9.66 -5.87 7.51
CA THR A 168 -9.34 -4.69 8.32
C THR A 168 -8.74 -3.55 7.51
N LEU A 169 -8.62 -3.68 6.18
CA LEU A 169 -7.99 -2.70 5.31
C LEU A 169 -8.75 -2.57 4.00
N GLN A 170 -9.18 -1.36 3.71
CA GLN A 170 -9.88 -1.00 2.47
C GLN A 170 -9.14 0.11 1.74
N LEU A 171 -9.21 0.09 0.41
CA LEU A 171 -8.80 1.18 -0.45
C LEU A 171 -10.05 1.94 -0.91
N ALA A 172 -10.11 3.25 -0.63
CA ALA A 172 -11.18 4.10 -1.12
C ALA A 172 -11.09 4.27 -2.63
N ALA A 173 -12.24 4.47 -3.28
CA ALA A 173 -12.27 4.77 -4.70
C ALA A 173 -11.56 6.09 -5.02
N PHE A 174 -10.80 6.13 -6.11
CA PHE A 174 -10.22 7.35 -6.66
C PHE A 174 -10.04 7.24 -8.17
N LYS A 175 -9.85 8.39 -8.82
CA LYS A 175 -9.52 8.49 -10.23
C LYS A 175 -8.30 9.37 -10.38
N ASP A 176 -7.46 9.05 -11.36
CA ASP A 176 -6.30 9.86 -11.65
C ASP A 176 -5.83 9.65 -13.09
N SER A 177 -4.80 10.39 -13.49
CA SER A 177 -4.11 10.21 -14.76
C SER A 177 -2.60 10.32 -14.59
N ALA A 178 -1.86 9.63 -15.44
CA ALA A 178 -0.41 9.74 -15.50
C ALA A 178 0.10 9.67 -16.93
N THR A 179 1.30 10.22 -17.14
CA THR A 179 1.98 10.08 -18.42
C THR A 179 2.62 8.71 -18.51
N ALA A 180 2.35 8.00 -19.61
CA ALA A 180 3.01 6.74 -19.95
C ALA A 180 3.59 6.78 -21.37
N PHE A 181 4.54 5.89 -21.63
CA PHE A 181 5.29 5.86 -22.89
C PHE A 181 5.20 4.47 -23.50
N SER A 182 5.05 4.41 -24.82
CA SER A 182 5.13 3.19 -25.62
C SER A 182 6.22 3.35 -26.66
N LYS A 183 7.09 2.35 -26.82
CA LYS A 183 8.12 2.43 -27.86
C LYS A 183 7.45 2.43 -29.23
N VAL A 184 7.84 3.35 -30.11
CA VAL A 184 7.38 3.31 -31.51
C VAL A 184 8.02 2.09 -32.15
N SER A 185 7.20 1.13 -32.56
CA SER A 185 7.71 -0.03 -33.32
C SER A 185 8.12 0.44 -34.70
N ALA A 186 9.30 0.01 -35.18
CA ALA A 186 9.64 0.17 -36.58
C ALA A 186 8.67 -0.70 -37.39
N GLU A 187 7.95 -0.08 -38.31
CA GLU A 187 7.13 -0.78 -39.32
C GLU A 187 8.03 -1.56 -40.30
#